data_AF-A0A8J6B553-F1
#
_entry.id   AF-A0A8J6B553-F1
#
_cell.length_a   1.000
_cell.length_b   1.000
_cell.length_c   1.000
_cell.angle_alpha   90.00
_cell.angle_beta   90.00
_cell.angle_gamma   90.00
#
_symmetry.space_group_name_H-M   'P 1'
#
loop_
_entity.id
_entity.type
_entity.pdbx_description
1 polymer ?
#
loop_
_entity_poly.entity_id
_entity_poly.type
_entity_poly.pdbx_seq_one_letter_code
_entity_poly.pdbx_strand_id
1 'polypeptide(L)'
;MVPQQALVLRNGKRIEMIAEHLVVGDIVFVKGGDKIPGDLRILESQGCKVDNSSLTGESEPQTRGVDCTDENPLETKNLGFYSMTCLEGTACGIVTGDSTVIGRIASLASQVGNQKTPIALEIEHFVHLISGLAVGVGILFFIISVSMGYSPLNSIIFCIGIVVAYVPKGLLATVTVCLSLTAKRMTKKNCLVKNLEAVETLGSTSVICSDKTGTLTQNRMTVAHMWFDNLIHNADTSEDQTGELFDQSSQSWHALGKIATLCNRAEFNADQEDLPISKRTVNGDASEAALLKFTENVLGKVMERRQKNEKVFEIPFNSSNKYQVSIHKLEDSPKHSYLPVMKGAPERILDRCSTIMIEGQEYPLDEEMKELSDSVYGPGESRKESTWCLSIHASFFLWVWLPF
;
A
#
# COMPACT_ATOMS: atom_id res chain seq x y z
N MET A 1 18.20 -5.46 -2.23
CA MET A 1 17.61 -4.34 -1.46
C MET A 1 18.66 -3.33 -1.04
N VAL A 2 19.89 -3.74 -0.72
CA VAL A 2 21.04 -2.86 -0.51
C VAL A 2 21.36 -2.11 -1.82
N PRO A 3 21.54 -0.77 -1.83
CA PRO A 3 22.18 -0.09 -2.95
C PRO A 3 23.61 -0.60 -3.13
N GLN A 4 24.05 -0.83 -4.36
CA GLN A 4 25.41 -1.33 -4.58
C GLN A 4 26.47 -0.26 -4.28
N GLN A 5 26.12 1.01 -4.50
CA GLN A 5 27.02 2.15 -4.35
C GLN A 5 26.34 3.28 -3.56
N ALA A 6 27.16 4.09 -2.91
CA ALA A 6 26.77 5.28 -2.17
C ALA A 6 27.77 6.41 -2.46
N LEU A 7 27.25 7.64 -2.57
CA LEU A 7 28.06 8.84 -2.71
C LEU A 7 28.36 9.42 -1.33
N VAL A 8 29.64 9.50 -0.95
CA VAL A 8 30.06 9.97 0.38
C VAL A 8 31.06 11.11 0.34
N LEU A 9 31.12 11.89 1.42
CA LEU A 9 32.19 12.85 1.68
C LEU A 9 33.24 12.22 2.59
N ARG A 10 34.45 11.96 2.06
CA ARG A 10 35.61 11.59 2.87
C ARG A 10 36.81 12.45 2.47
N ASN A 11 37.59 12.92 3.45
CA ASN A 11 38.75 13.79 3.22
C ASN A 11 38.45 15.02 2.34
N GLY A 12 37.26 15.62 2.51
CA GLY A 12 36.80 16.79 1.74
C GLY A 12 36.46 16.53 0.27
N LYS A 13 36.46 15.27 -0.20
CA LYS A 13 36.12 14.90 -1.57
C LYS A 13 34.89 14.00 -1.60
N ARG A 14 34.03 14.22 -2.60
CA ARG A 14 32.91 13.33 -2.90
C ARG A 14 33.44 12.11 -3.65
N ILE A 15 33.24 10.93 -3.10
CA ILE A 15 33.66 9.66 -3.69
C ILE A 15 32.49 8.69 -3.72
N GLU A 16 32.37 7.95 -4.81
CA GLU A 16 31.42 6.85 -4.93
C GLU A 16 32.09 5.58 -4.41
N MET A 17 31.40 4.86 -3.52
CA MET A 17 31.94 3.67 -2.89
C MET A 17 30.88 2.61 -2.67
N ILE A 18 31.31 1.38 -2.48
CA ILE A 18 30.42 0.25 -2.18
C ILE A 18 29.73 0.52 -0.84
N ALA A 19 28.41 0.35 -0.79
CA ALA A 19 27.62 0.66 0.41
C ALA A 19 28.03 -0.16 1.65
N GLU A 20 28.56 -1.36 1.47
CA GLU A 20 29.07 -2.23 2.55
C GLU A 20 30.30 -1.64 3.29
N HIS A 21 31.03 -0.72 2.66
CA HIS A 21 32.19 -0.06 3.27
C HIS A 21 31.83 1.24 4.01
N LEU A 22 30.54 1.58 4.10
CA LEU A 22 30.06 2.70 4.90
C LEU A 22 30.23 2.39 6.38
N VAL A 23 30.64 3.40 7.14
CA VAL A 23 30.79 3.33 8.59
C VAL A 23 30.03 4.47 9.27
N VAL A 24 29.74 4.30 10.55
CA VAL A 24 29.13 5.34 11.37
C VAL A 24 29.98 6.61 11.32
N GLY A 25 29.32 7.74 11.12
CA GLY A 25 29.96 9.04 10.98
C GLY A 25 30.28 9.46 9.53
N ASP A 26 30.15 8.56 8.55
CA ASP A 26 30.26 8.96 7.15
C ASP A 26 29.13 9.91 6.77
N ILE A 27 29.46 10.91 5.94
CA ILE A 27 28.49 11.83 5.36
C ILE A 27 28.11 11.31 3.98
N VAL A 28 26.83 11.01 3.78
CA VAL A 28 26.25 10.43 2.56
C VAL A 28 25.38 11.48 1.86
N PHE A 29 25.42 11.49 0.53
CA PHE A 29 24.53 12.27 -0.31
C PHE A 29 23.54 11.34 -1.01
N VAL A 30 22.27 11.74 -1.04
CA VAL A 30 21.20 11.04 -1.73
C VAL A 30 20.45 12.01 -2.64
N LYS A 31 20.06 11.53 -3.82
CA LYS A 31 19.20 12.27 -4.77
C LYS A 31 18.01 11.41 -5.19
N GLY A 32 17.01 12.03 -5.81
CA GLY A 32 15.88 11.33 -6.42
C GLY A 32 16.32 10.16 -7.30
N GLY A 33 15.77 8.98 -7.03
CA GLY A 33 16.12 7.69 -7.62
C GLY A 33 17.03 6.82 -6.76
N ASP A 34 17.80 7.40 -5.84
CA ASP A 34 18.74 6.64 -5.01
C ASP A 34 18.03 5.95 -3.83
N LYS A 35 18.56 4.80 -3.42
CA LYS A 35 18.19 4.18 -2.15
C LYS A 35 19.10 4.66 -1.04
N ILE A 36 18.51 4.84 0.16
CA ILE A 36 19.27 5.21 1.34
C ILE A 36 20.14 4.00 1.77
N PRO A 37 21.48 4.16 1.81
CA PRO A 37 22.40 3.03 1.99
C PRO A 37 22.62 2.60 3.44
N GLY A 38 22.18 3.39 4.42
CA GLY A 38 22.23 3.11 5.85
C GLY A 38 21.26 4.02 6.60
N ASP A 39 21.17 3.91 7.93
CA ASP A 39 20.36 4.87 8.69
C ASP A 39 21.11 6.19 8.82
N LEU A 40 20.48 7.28 8.37
CA LEU A 40 21.04 8.61 8.25
C LEU A 40 20.30 9.60 9.14
N ARG A 41 21.06 10.48 9.80
CA ARG A 41 20.57 11.75 10.34
C ARG A 41 20.76 12.83 9.29
N ILE A 42 19.66 13.38 8.78
CA ILE A 42 19.66 14.36 7.69
C ILE A 42 20.25 15.69 8.17
N LEU A 43 21.30 16.18 7.52
CA LEU A 43 21.96 17.46 7.82
C LEU A 43 21.51 18.57 6.89
N GLU A 44 21.20 18.23 5.64
CA GLU A 44 20.68 19.16 4.64
C GLU A 44 19.61 18.45 3.80
N SER A 45 18.55 19.17 3.43
CA SER A 45 17.48 18.65 2.58
C SER A 45 16.97 19.75 1.66
N GLN A 46 16.87 19.45 0.37
CA GLN A 46 16.28 20.32 -0.65
C GLN A 46 15.17 19.54 -1.37
N GLY A 47 13.93 19.74 -0.90
CA GLY A 47 12.76 19.07 -1.48
C GLY A 47 12.81 17.55 -1.39
N CYS A 48 13.60 16.97 -0.48
CA CYS A 48 13.76 15.53 -0.39
C CYS A 48 12.47 14.87 0.11
N LYS A 49 11.95 13.92 -0.68
CA LYS A 49 10.89 13.01 -0.25
C LYS A 49 11.32 11.57 -0.42
N VAL A 50 10.96 10.74 0.55
CA VAL A 50 11.34 9.33 0.60
C VAL A 50 10.10 8.43 0.64
N ASP A 51 10.24 7.23 0.08
CA ASP A 51 9.27 6.15 0.21
C ASP A 51 9.60 5.30 1.44
N ASN A 52 8.67 5.28 2.40
CA ASN A 52 8.77 4.55 3.67
C ASN A 52 8.03 3.20 3.63
N SER A 53 7.51 2.78 2.48
CA SER A 53 6.69 1.56 2.34
C SER A 53 7.33 0.30 2.90
N SER A 54 8.66 0.19 2.85
CA SER A 54 9.38 -0.95 3.42
C SER A 54 9.30 -1.05 4.96
N LEU A 55 8.95 0.05 5.64
CA LEU A 55 8.83 0.13 7.10
C LEU A 55 7.39 0.29 7.57
N THR A 56 6.58 1.08 6.85
CA THR A 56 5.20 1.40 7.26
C THR A 56 4.14 0.66 6.44
N GLY A 57 4.49 0.06 5.31
CA GLY A 57 3.54 -0.48 4.34
C GLY A 57 2.85 0.58 3.47
N GLU A 58 3.02 1.87 3.78
CA GLU A 58 2.39 2.98 3.08
C GLU A 58 3.37 3.59 2.06
N SER A 59 2.91 3.77 0.81
CA SER A 59 3.74 4.27 -0.30
C SER A 59 3.65 5.79 -0.51
N GLU A 60 2.99 6.52 0.41
CA GLU A 60 2.89 7.97 0.32
C GLU A 60 4.25 8.64 0.58
N PRO A 61 4.75 9.49 -0.34
CA PRO A 61 6.05 10.15 -0.19
C PRO A 61 6.15 11.01 1.07
N GLN A 62 7.09 10.68 1.95
CA GLN A 62 7.32 11.41 3.20
C GLN A 62 8.44 12.43 3.04
N THR A 63 8.16 13.69 3.38
CA THR A 63 9.16 14.77 3.31
C THR A 63 10.24 14.58 4.37
N ARG A 64 11.51 14.84 4.01
CA ARG A 64 12.65 14.84 4.94
C ARG A 64 13.16 16.26 5.17
N GLY A 65 13.56 16.56 6.41
CA GLY A 65 14.01 17.87 6.86
C GLY A 65 15.19 17.77 7.83
N VAL A 66 15.74 18.89 8.27
CA VAL A 66 16.88 18.90 9.20
C VAL A 66 16.40 18.90 10.66
N ASP A 67 15.23 19.47 10.93
CA ASP A 67 14.69 19.63 12.26
C ASP A 67 14.02 18.37 12.78
N CYS A 68 14.16 18.13 14.09
CA CYS A 68 13.43 17.06 14.76
C CYS A 68 11.96 17.47 14.86
N THR A 69 11.07 16.68 14.25
CA THR A 69 9.64 17.02 14.22
C THR A 69 8.79 16.15 15.13
N ASP A 70 9.34 15.03 15.58
CA ASP A 70 8.66 14.08 16.47
C ASP A 70 9.67 13.45 17.43
N GLU A 71 9.21 12.95 18.57
CA GLU A 71 10.03 12.19 19.52
C GLU A 71 10.27 10.76 19.02
N ASN A 72 9.29 10.19 18.32
CA ASN A 72 9.40 8.88 17.70
C ASN A 72 10.36 8.97 16.49
N PRO A 73 11.48 8.23 16.50
CA PRO A 73 12.42 8.22 15.38
C PRO A 73 11.78 7.85 14.04
N LEU A 74 10.77 6.98 14.03
CA LEU A 74 10.15 6.51 12.78
C LEU A 74 9.28 7.59 12.12
N GLU A 75 8.74 8.54 12.90
CA GLU A 75 7.86 9.60 12.42
C GLU A 75 8.59 10.92 12.14
N THR A 76 9.71 11.16 12.82
CA THR A 76 10.47 12.40 12.63
C THR A 76 11.02 12.54 11.20
N LYS A 77 11.04 13.76 10.69
CA LYS A 77 11.48 14.06 9.31
C LYS A 77 13.00 14.13 9.15
N ASN A 78 13.75 14.16 10.24
CA ASN A 78 15.19 14.30 10.23
C ASN A 78 15.99 13.00 10.18
N LEU A 79 15.31 11.88 10.00
CA LEU A 79 15.92 10.58 9.81
C LEU A 79 15.55 10.03 8.42
N GLY A 80 16.54 9.42 7.77
CA GLY A 80 16.36 8.59 6.59
C GLY A 80 16.82 7.18 6.92
N PHE A 81 16.01 6.16 6.63
CA PHE A 81 16.33 4.80 7.04
C PHE A 81 16.81 3.97 5.85
N TYR A 82 17.64 2.98 6.15
CA TYR A 82 18.13 2.01 5.19
C TYR A 82 16.98 1.40 4.36
N SER A 83 17.23 1.13 3.07
CA SER A 83 16.27 0.58 2.08
C SER A 83 15.10 1.48 1.67
N MET A 84 14.91 2.65 2.30
CA MET A 84 14.01 3.68 1.77
C MET A 84 14.53 4.18 0.43
N THR A 85 13.63 4.63 -0.44
CA THR A 85 13.98 5.19 -1.75
C THR A 85 13.73 6.69 -1.74
N CYS A 86 14.73 7.50 -2.10
CA CYS A 86 14.54 8.92 -2.34
C CYS A 86 13.78 9.08 -3.66
N LEU A 87 12.57 9.60 -3.63
CA LEU A 87 11.74 9.74 -4.83
C LEU A 87 12.09 11.02 -5.60
N GLU A 88 12.30 12.10 -4.86
CA GLU A 88 12.64 13.41 -5.42
C GLU A 88 13.50 14.23 -4.47
N GLY A 89 14.07 15.33 -4.98
CA GLY A 89 14.93 16.24 -4.25
C GLY A 89 16.33 15.68 -3.99
N THR A 90 17.05 16.35 -3.10
CA THR A 90 18.37 15.93 -2.64
C THR A 90 18.47 16.08 -1.12
N ALA A 91 19.24 15.20 -0.49
CA ALA A 91 19.55 15.31 0.92
C ALA A 91 21.00 14.88 1.21
N CYS A 92 21.54 15.41 2.29
CA CYS A 92 22.81 15.02 2.86
C CYS A 92 22.57 14.57 4.30
N GLY A 93 23.20 13.48 4.73
CA GLY A 93 23.04 12.98 6.09
C GLY A 93 24.26 12.21 6.60
N ILE A 94 24.37 12.10 7.93
CA ILE A 94 25.44 11.35 8.59
C ILE A 94 24.93 9.96 8.99
N VAL A 95 25.74 8.92 8.77
CA VAL A 95 25.39 7.54 9.17
C VAL A 95 25.39 7.42 10.71
N THR A 96 24.30 6.94 11.30
CA THR A 96 24.08 7.00 12.76
C THR A 96 24.23 5.69 13.53
N GLY A 97 24.38 4.54 12.89
CA GLY A 97 24.54 3.27 13.63
C GLY A 97 25.01 2.08 12.81
N ASP A 98 25.63 1.11 13.49
CA ASP A 98 26.14 -0.13 12.90
C ASP A 98 25.02 -1.15 12.60
N SER A 99 23.83 -0.96 13.17
CA SER A 99 22.65 -1.81 12.96
C SER A 99 21.47 -0.97 12.56
N THR A 100 21.07 -1.08 11.29
CA THR A 100 19.93 -0.33 10.75
C THR A 100 18.61 -0.86 11.30
N VAL A 101 17.56 -0.03 11.30
CA VAL A 101 16.21 -0.44 11.73
C VAL A 101 15.74 -1.66 10.96
N ILE A 102 15.85 -1.65 9.63
CA ILE A 102 15.49 -2.80 8.80
C ILE A 102 16.42 -3.99 9.03
N GLY A 103 17.71 -3.77 9.30
CA GLY A 103 18.64 -4.83 9.68
C GLY A 103 18.19 -5.57 10.95
N ARG A 104 17.70 -4.82 11.95
CA ARG A 104 17.13 -5.39 13.17
C ARG A 104 15.83 -6.16 12.89
N ILE A 105 14.94 -5.62 12.05
CA ILE A 105 13.69 -6.29 11.65
C ILE A 105 13.99 -7.60 10.91
N ALA A 106 14.92 -7.57 9.95
CA ALA A 106 15.34 -8.75 9.20
C ALA A 106 15.98 -9.80 10.11
N SER A 107 16.83 -9.38 11.06
CA SER A 107 17.40 -10.27 12.06
C SER A 107 16.31 -10.93 12.90
N LEU A 108 15.36 -10.16 13.44
CA LEU A 108 14.23 -10.69 14.20
C LEU A 108 13.40 -11.68 13.39
N ALA A 109 13.05 -11.35 12.15
CA ALA A 109 12.29 -12.22 11.26
C ALA A 109 13.04 -13.53 10.95
N SER A 110 14.37 -13.48 10.81
CA SER A 110 15.20 -14.68 10.58
C SER A 110 15.41 -15.53 11.83
N GLN A 111 15.32 -14.93 13.02
CA GLN A 111 15.53 -15.60 14.31
C GLN A 111 14.27 -16.28 14.85
N VAL A 112 13.10 -16.05 14.23
CA VAL A 112 11.89 -16.80 14.57
C VAL A 112 12.11 -18.27 14.19
N GLY A 113 12.39 -19.10 15.20
CA GLY A 113 12.62 -20.52 15.00
C GLY A 113 11.39 -21.21 14.41
N ASN A 114 11.65 -22.26 13.62
CA ASN A 114 10.58 -23.10 13.08
C ASN A 114 9.83 -23.79 14.23
N GLN A 115 8.63 -23.31 14.53
CA GLN A 115 7.71 -24.02 15.40
C GLN A 115 7.10 -25.21 14.64
N LYS A 116 6.82 -26.30 15.36
CA LYS A 116 6.12 -27.46 14.77
C LYS A 116 4.71 -27.03 14.35
N THR A 117 4.30 -27.44 13.16
CA THR A 117 2.94 -27.20 12.65
C THR A 117 1.92 -28.07 13.38
N PRO A 118 0.62 -27.71 13.37
CA PRO A 118 -0.43 -28.52 13.99
C PRO A 118 -0.43 -29.96 13.47
N ILE A 119 -0.37 -30.15 12.15
CA ILE A 119 -0.26 -31.50 11.56
C ILE A 119 0.99 -32.26 12.01
N ALA A 120 2.14 -31.60 12.18
CA ALA A 120 3.34 -32.26 12.68
C ALA A 120 3.18 -32.72 14.13
N LEU A 121 2.52 -31.92 14.98
CA LEU A 121 2.21 -32.28 16.37
C LEU A 121 1.25 -33.47 16.44
N GLU A 122 0.21 -33.49 15.60
CA GLU A 122 -0.74 -34.61 15.55
C GLU A 122 -0.09 -35.90 15.04
N ILE A 123 0.80 -35.82 14.03
CA ILE A 123 1.57 -36.97 13.57
C ILE A 123 2.49 -37.50 14.68
N GLU A 124 3.18 -36.62 15.40
CA GLU A 124 4.06 -37.02 16.51
C GLU A 124 3.27 -37.67 17.64
N HIS A 125 2.12 -37.09 18.02
CA HIS A 125 1.23 -37.67 19.02
C HIS A 125 0.73 -39.06 18.59
N PHE A 126 0.31 -39.21 17.33
CA PHE A 126 -0.11 -40.49 16.77
C PHE A 126 1.03 -41.52 16.77
N VAL A 127 2.23 -41.13 16.37
CA VAL A 127 3.42 -41.99 16.36
C VAL A 127 3.78 -42.45 17.77
N HIS A 128 3.72 -41.56 18.77
CA HIS A 128 3.95 -41.93 20.17
C HIS A 128 2.90 -42.91 20.71
N LEU A 129 1.62 -42.70 20.36
CA LEU A 129 0.54 -43.61 20.76
C LEU A 129 0.75 -45.02 20.20
N ILE A 130 0.99 -45.13 18.89
CA ILE A 130 1.20 -46.43 18.24
C ILE A 130 2.49 -47.10 18.71
N SER A 131 3.57 -46.33 18.91
CA SER A 131 4.83 -46.87 19.41
C SER A 131 4.70 -47.39 20.84
N GLY A 132 3.98 -46.67 21.70
CA GLY A 132 3.67 -47.11 23.07
C GLY A 132 2.87 -48.41 23.07
N LEU A 133 1.84 -48.52 22.23
CA LEU A 133 1.05 -49.74 22.07
C LEU A 133 1.91 -50.91 21.54
N ALA A 134 2.73 -50.67 20.53
CA ALA A 134 3.58 -51.68 19.91
C ALA A 134 4.58 -52.27 20.91
N VAL A 135 5.24 -51.42 21.71
CA VAL A 135 6.18 -51.85 22.75
C VAL A 135 5.44 -52.56 23.89
N GLY A 136 4.29 -52.05 24.32
CA GLY A 136 3.49 -52.68 25.38
C GLY A 136 3.04 -54.10 25.00
N VAL A 137 2.50 -54.28 23.80
CA VAL A 137 2.12 -55.60 23.27
C VAL A 137 3.35 -56.47 23.05
N GLY A 138 4.44 -55.92 22.51
CA GLY A 138 5.70 -56.65 22.30
C GLY A 138 6.27 -57.24 23.60
N ILE A 139 6.35 -56.43 24.67
CA ILE A 139 6.82 -56.86 25.99
C ILE A 139 5.87 -57.90 26.60
N LEU A 140 4.56 -57.69 26.48
CA LEU A 140 3.56 -58.65 26.98
C LEU A 140 3.75 -60.03 26.34
N PHE A 141 3.84 -60.08 25.00
CA PHE A 141 4.05 -61.34 24.29
C PHE A 141 5.43 -61.94 24.52
N PHE A 142 6.46 -61.13 24.77
CA PHE A 142 7.76 -61.61 25.20
C PHE A 142 7.67 -62.38 26.52
N ILE A 143 7.01 -61.79 27.53
CA ILE A 143 6.81 -62.42 28.84
C ILE A 143 6.02 -63.73 28.70
N ILE A 144 4.92 -63.72 27.92
CA ILE A 144 4.11 -64.91 27.66
C ILE A 144 4.96 -65.99 26.98
N SER A 145 5.73 -65.63 25.94
CA SER A 145 6.57 -66.58 25.20
C SER A 145 7.61 -67.25 26.11
N VAL A 146 8.29 -66.49 26.96
CA VAL A 146 9.23 -67.05 27.95
C VAL A 146 8.51 -67.96 28.95
N SER A 147 7.33 -67.55 29.43
CA SER A 147 6.53 -68.35 30.38
C SER A 147 6.02 -69.68 29.78
N MET A 148 5.82 -69.74 28.46
CA MET A 148 5.42 -70.96 27.74
C MET A 148 6.60 -71.90 27.43
N GLY A 149 7.82 -71.55 27.84
CA GLY A 149 9.01 -72.41 27.67
C GLY A 149 9.73 -72.26 26.32
N TYR A 150 9.46 -71.21 25.55
CA TYR A 150 10.25 -70.90 24.36
C TYR A 150 11.65 -70.40 24.74
N SER A 151 12.64 -70.63 23.87
CA SER A 151 14.00 -70.09 24.03
C SER A 151 13.98 -68.55 24.05
N PRO A 152 14.72 -67.88 24.97
CA PRO A 152 14.78 -66.41 25.05
C PRO A 152 15.14 -65.74 23.72
N LEU A 153 15.99 -66.37 22.90
CA LEU A 153 16.33 -65.87 21.56
C LEU A 153 15.12 -65.84 20.63
N ASN A 154 14.31 -66.91 20.64
CA ASN A 154 13.09 -66.99 19.83
C ASN A 154 12.05 -65.98 20.34
N SER A 155 11.93 -65.80 21.66
CA SER A 155 11.02 -64.80 22.25
C SER A 155 11.39 -63.37 21.86
N ILE A 156 12.69 -63.02 21.79
CA ILE A 156 13.14 -61.71 21.27
C ILE A 156 12.78 -61.54 19.80
N ILE A 157 13.00 -62.57 18.96
CA ILE A 157 12.64 -62.52 17.53
C ILE A 157 11.13 -62.29 17.36
N PHE A 158 10.29 -62.96 18.14
CA PHE A 158 8.84 -62.74 18.15
C PHE A 158 8.48 -61.32 18.59
N CYS A 159 9.11 -60.79 19.64
CA CYS A 159 8.90 -59.42 20.11
C CYS A 159 9.22 -58.39 19.02
N ILE A 160 10.37 -58.50 18.36
CA ILE A 160 10.76 -57.61 17.25
C ILE A 160 9.75 -57.73 16.10
N GLY A 161 9.32 -58.96 15.76
CA GLY A 161 8.31 -59.19 14.73
C GLY A 161 6.99 -58.47 15.01
N ILE A 162 6.52 -58.52 16.26
CA ILE A 162 5.30 -57.82 16.69
C ILE A 162 5.50 -56.31 16.57
N VAL A 163 6.60 -55.75 17.10
CA VAL A 163 6.86 -54.31 17.03
C VAL A 163 6.90 -53.83 15.57
N VAL A 164 7.61 -54.55 14.70
CA VAL A 164 7.72 -54.20 13.26
C VAL A 164 6.36 -54.30 12.54
N ALA A 165 5.49 -55.23 12.95
CA ALA A 165 4.15 -55.38 12.39
C ALA A 165 3.22 -54.21 12.75
N TYR A 166 3.39 -53.63 13.95
CA TYR A 166 2.59 -52.49 14.41
C TYR A 166 3.05 -51.14 13.84
N VAL A 167 4.32 -50.99 13.43
CA VAL A 167 4.84 -49.73 12.88
C VAL A 167 4.20 -49.43 11.51
N PRO A 168 3.45 -48.33 11.35
CA PRO A 168 2.73 -48.02 10.12
C PRO A 168 3.67 -47.40 9.08
N LYS A 169 4.46 -48.24 8.41
CA LYS A 169 5.50 -47.83 7.43
C LYS A 169 4.97 -46.95 6.28
N GLY A 170 3.69 -47.06 5.95
CA GLY A 170 3.05 -46.28 4.87
C GLY A 170 2.52 -44.91 5.29
N LEU A 171 2.39 -44.62 6.58
CA LEU A 171 1.67 -43.44 7.06
C LEU A 171 2.25 -42.14 6.51
N LEU A 172 3.55 -41.90 6.74
CA LEU A 172 4.22 -40.65 6.34
C LEU A 172 4.15 -40.43 4.83
N ALA A 173 4.30 -41.49 4.04
CA ALA A 173 4.19 -41.43 2.58
C ALA A 173 2.77 -41.07 2.15
N THR A 174 1.75 -41.70 2.74
CA THR A 174 0.34 -41.40 2.43
C THR A 174 -0.04 -39.97 2.78
N VAL A 175 0.36 -39.48 3.96
CA VAL A 175 0.12 -38.09 4.39
C VAL A 175 0.76 -37.10 3.41
N THR A 176 2.02 -37.34 3.03
CA THR A 176 2.73 -36.47 2.08
C THR A 176 2.04 -36.44 0.71
N VAL A 177 1.57 -37.59 0.19
CA VAL A 177 0.83 -37.67 -1.07
C VAL A 177 -0.51 -36.92 -0.96
N CYS A 178 -1.25 -37.09 0.14
CA CYS A 178 -2.51 -36.38 0.38
C CYS A 178 -2.31 -34.85 0.43
N LEU A 179 -1.30 -34.37 1.14
CA LEU A 179 -0.96 -32.94 1.21
C LEU A 179 -0.54 -32.39 -0.16
N SER A 180 0.27 -33.14 -0.91
CA SER A 180 0.71 -32.77 -2.26
C SER A 180 -0.46 -32.67 -3.26
N LEU A 181 -1.39 -33.62 -3.24
CA LEU A 181 -2.61 -33.56 -4.06
C LEU A 181 -3.47 -32.35 -3.71
N THR A 182 -3.55 -31.99 -2.43
CA THR A 182 -4.32 -30.84 -1.96
C THR A 182 -3.64 -29.53 -2.35
N ALA A 183 -2.33 -29.41 -2.17
CA ALA A 183 -1.53 -28.28 -2.65
C ALA A 183 -1.70 -28.08 -4.16
N LYS A 184 -1.68 -29.17 -4.95
CA LYS A 184 -1.94 -29.11 -6.40
C LYS A 184 -3.36 -28.58 -6.72
N ARG A 185 -4.37 -28.94 -5.92
CA ARG A 185 -5.73 -28.40 -6.08
C ARG A 185 -5.80 -26.91 -5.72
N MET A 186 -5.06 -26.46 -4.70
CA MET A 186 -4.97 -25.05 -4.33
C MET A 186 -4.27 -24.22 -5.41
N THR A 187 -3.20 -24.74 -6.02
CA THR A 187 -2.49 -24.06 -7.12
C THR A 187 -3.37 -23.87 -8.36
N LYS A 188 -4.28 -24.81 -8.65
CA LYS A 188 -5.28 -24.62 -9.72
C LYS A 188 -6.23 -23.44 -9.49
N LYS A 189 -6.31 -22.92 -8.25
CA LYS A 189 -7.07 -21.73 -7.87
C LYS A 189 -6.15 -20.54 -7.54
N ASN A 190 -4.96 -20.49 -8.14
CA ASN A 190 -3.95 -19.43 -7.93
C ASN A 190 -3.44 -19.28 -6.48
N CYS A 191 -3.59 -20.31 -5.63
CA CYS A 191 -2.99 -20.36 -4.30
C CYS A 191 -1.74 -21.24 -4.31
N LEU A 192 -0.56 -20.61 -4.28
CA LEU A 192 0.74 -21.30 -4.29
C LEU A 192 1.15 -21.67 -2.87
N VAL A 193 1.38 -22.96 -2.64
CA VAL A 193 1.83 -23.50 -1.35
C VAL A 193 3.33 -23.81 -1.42
N LYS A 194 4.13 -23.14 -0.58
CA LYS A 194 5.58 -23.41 -0.47
C LYS A 194 5.91 -24.56 0.48
N ASN A 195 5.16 -24.69 1.57
CA ASN A 195 5.31 -25.73 2.60
C ASN A 195 4.04 -26.59 2.63
N LEU A 196 4.16 -27.91 2.40
CA LEU A 196 2.99 -28.80 2.30
C LEU A 196 2.15 -28.83 3.59
N GLU A 197 2.79 -28.69 4.75
CA GLU A 197 2.11 -28.67 6.06
C GLU A 197 1.19 -27.44 6.22
N ALA A 198 1.49 -26.33 5.54
CA ALA A 198 0.69 -25.10 5.63
C ALA A 198 -0.74 -25.27 5.08
N VAL A 199 -0.97 -26.29 4.23
CA VAL A 199 -2.29 -26.64 3.69
C VAL A 199 -3.27 -26.96 4.82
N GLU A 200 -2.81 -27.73 5.81
CA GLU A 200 -3.64 -28.09 6.96
C GLU A 200 -3.72 -26.95 7.96
N THR A 201 -2.61 -26.24 8.19
CA THR A 201 -2.57 -25.10 9.13
C THR A 201 -3.63 -24.05 8.81
N LEU A 202 -3.89 -23.78 7.53
CA LEU A 202 -4.95 -22.85 7.13
C LEU A 202 -6.36 -23.35 7.54
N GLY A 203 -6.58 -24.67 7.53
CA GLY A 203 -7.84 -25.28 7.96
C GLY A 203 -8.03 -25.29 9.48
N SER A 204 -6.95 -25.31 10.24
CA SER A 204 -6.95 -25.25 11.72
C SER A 204 -6.74 -23.84 12.28
N THR A 205 -6.65 -22.82 11.44
CA THR A 205 -6.46 -21.43 11.85
C THR A 205 -7.71 -20.88 12.55
N SER A 206 -7.54 -20.33 13.76
CA SER A 206 -8.62 -19.70 14.54
C SER A 206 -8.58 -18.17 14.53
N VAL A 207 -7.42 -17.58 14.22
CA VAL A 207 -7.21 -16.13 14.19
C VAL A 207 -6.43 -15.77 12.93
N ILE A 208 -6.97 -14.83 12.15
CA ILE A 208 -6.31 -14.27 10.97
C ILE A 208 -5.84 -12.86 11.31
N CYS A 209 -4.53 -12.66 11.34
CA CYS A 209 -3.93 -11.34 11.40
C CYS A 209 -3.64 -10.89 9.98
N SER A 210 -4.37 -9.88 9.49
CA SER A 210 -4.20 -9.35 8.14
C SER A 210 -3.56 -7.97 8.17
N ASP A 211 -2.64 -7.73 7.25
CA ASP A 211 -2.23 -6.37 6.92
C ASP A 211 -3.39 -5.64 6.19
N LYS A 212 -3.42 -4.31 6.29
CA LYS A 212 -4.40 -3.46 5.59
C LYS A 212 -3.95 -3.24 4.15
N THR A 213 -2.79 -2.61 3.99
CA THR A 213 -2.40 -2.00 2.71
C THR A 213 -1.83 -3.06 1.76
N GLY A 214 -2.48 -3.23 0.60
CA GLY A 214 -2.08 -4.24 -0.38
C GLY A 214 -2.52 -5.67 -0.05
N THR A 215 -3.24 -5.86 1.07
CA THR A 215 -3.86 -7.15 1.43
C THR A 215 -5.38 -7.03 1.53
N LEU A 216 -5.90 -6.16 2.40
CA LEU A 216 -7.34 -5.86 2.46
C LEU A 216 -7.73 -4.77 1.46
N THR A 217 -6.84 -3.78 1.27
CA THR A 217 -7.03 -2.69 0.31
C THR A 217 -6.23 -2.94 -0.96
N GLN A 218 -6.65 -2.30 -2.06
CA GLN A 218 -6.00 -2.43 -3.37
C GLN A 218 -4.65 -1.69 -3.47
N ASN A 219 -4.15 -1.08 -2.37
CA ASN A 219 -2.98 -0.20 -2.36
C ASN A 219 -2.99 0.85 -3.50
N ARG A 220 -4.17 1.42 -3.76
CA ARG A 220 -4.39 2.40 -4.82
C ARG A 220 -5.39 3.44 -4.37
N MET A 221 -4.94 4.70 -4.35
CA MET A 221 -5.83 5.83 -4.11
C MET A 221 -6.95 5.84 -5.17
N THR A 222 -8.20 5.89 -4.72
CA THR A 222 -9.38 5.82 -5.58
C THR A 222 -10.43 6.79 -5.04
N VAL A 223 -11.12 7.51 -5.93
CA VAL A 223 -12.21 8.42 -5.53
C VAL A 223 -13.32 7.59 -4.90
N ALA A 224 -13.70 7.91 -3.66
CA ALA A 224 -14.72 7.19 -2.91
C ALA A 224 -16.04 7.97 -2.83
N HIS A 225 -15.97 9.27 -2.59
CA HIS A 225 -17.14 10.14 -2.42
C HIS A 225 -16.93 11.48 -3.12
N MET A 226 -18.04 12.09 -3.52
CA MET A 226 -18.11 13.44 -4.07
C MET A 226 -19.24 14.20 -3.38
N TRP A 227 -19.09 15.51 -3.26
CA TRP A 227 -20.14 16.37 -2.70
C TRP A 227 -20.49 17.46 -3.71
N PHE A 228 -21.74 17.44 -4.17
CA PHE A 228 -22.33 18.45 -5.04
C PHE A 228 -23.86 18.41 -4.88
N ASP A 229 -24.53 19.52 -5.21
CA ASP A 229 -25.99 19.68 -5.00
C ASP A 229 -26.42 19.39 -3.56
N ASN A 230 -25.54 19.72 -2.61
CA ASN A 230 -25.73 19.46 -1.19
C ASN A 230 -25.96 17.98 -0.81
N LEU A 231 -25.48 17.07 -1.65
CA LEU A 231 -25.62 15.62 -1.47
C LEU A 231 -24.25 14.94 -1.56
N ILE A 232 -24.08 13.86 -0.80
CA ILE A 232 -22.92 12.98 -0.90
C ILE A 232 -23.23 11.89 -1.93
N HIS A 233 -22.41 11.82 -2.97
CA HIS A 233 -22.49 10.81 -4.02
C HIS A 233 -21.36 9.80 -3.84
N ASN A 234 -21.69 8.51 -3.91
CA ASN A 234 -20.73 7.42 -3.78
C ASN A 234 -20.17 7.05 -5.15
N ALA A 235 -18.85 6.95 -5.27
CA ALA A 235 -18.18 6.43 -6.45
C ALA A 235 -17.88 4.93 -6.29
N ASP A 236 -17.78 4.23 -7.42
CA ASP A 236 -17.36 2.83 -7.42
C ASP A 236 -15.86 2.69 -7.15
N THR A 237 -15.54 2.00 -6.06
CA THR A 237 -14.16 1.73 -5.60
C THR A 237 -13.68 0.31 -5.91
N SER A 238 -14.52 -0.52 -6.52
CA SER A 238 -14.17 -1.90 -6.89
C SER A 238 -13.16 -1.95 -8.03
N GLU A 239 -12.29 -2.97 -8.03
CA GLU A 239 -11.25 -3.13 -9.06
C GLU A 239 -11.85 -3.39 -10.46
N ASP A 240 -12.94 -4.16 -10.48
CA ASP A 240 -13.63 -4.65 -11.68
C ASP A 240 -14.82 -3.78 -12.10
N GLN A 241 -15.02 -2.64 -11.42
CA GLN A 241 -16.10 -1.68 -11.69
C GLN A 241 -17.52 -2.29 -11.63
N THR A 242 -17.79 -3.03 -10.55
CA THR A 242 -19.06 -3.74 -10.31
C THR A 242 -20.06 -2.97 -9.44
N GLY A 243 -19.67 -1.79 -8.95
CA GLY A 243 -20.51 -0.95 -8.11
C GLY A 243 -21.57 -0.17 -8.88
N GLU A 244 -22.54 0.37 -8.16
CA GLU A 244 -23.55 1.25 -8.74
C GLU A 244 -22.93 2.59 -9.16
N LEU A 245 -23.28 3.05 -10.35
CA LEU A 245 -22.92 4.39 -10.81
C LEU A 245 -23.81 5.41 -10.10
N PHE A 246 -23.21 6.53 -9.69
CA PHE A 246 -23.95 7.70 -9.20
C PHE A 246 -24.65 8.44 -10.35
N ASP A 247 -25.56 9.35 -10.01
CA ASP A 247 -26.27 10.16 -11.01
C ASP A 247 -25.33 11.16 -11.69
N GLN A 248 -25.20 11.04 -13.00
CA GLN A 248 -24.34 11.87 -13.85
C GLN A 248 -25.12 12.93 -14.63
N SER A 249 -26.43 13.05 -14.41
CA SER A 249 -27.30 13.95 -15.17
C SER A 249 -27.25 15.41 -14.68
N SER A 250 -26.80 15.63 -13.44
CA SER A 250 -26.71 16.97 -12.87
C SER A 250 -25.67 17.82 -13.62
N GLN A 251 -26.07 19.06 -13.93
CA GLN A 251 -25.17 20.05 -14.52
C GLN A 251 -24.01 20.40 -13.57
N SER A 252 -24.24 20.35 -12.26
CA SER A 252 -23.20 20.54 -11.24
C SER A 252 -22.12 19.46 -11.35
N TRP A 253 -22.52 18.20 -11.58
CA TRP A 253 -21.57 17.12 -11.82
C TRP A 253 -20.75 17.34 -13.10
N HIS A 254 -21.38 17.70 -14.22
CA HIS A 254 -20.63 17.94 -15.46
C HIS A 254 -19.52 18.98 -15.29
N ALA A 255 -19.80 19.99 -14.49
CA ALA A 255 -18.88 21.07 -14.23
C ALA A 255 -17.77 20.66 -13.23
N LEU A 256 -18.11 19.88 -12.20
CA LEU A 256 -17.17 19.22 -11.29
C LEU A 256 -16.21 18.28 -12.04
N GLY A 257 -16.76 17.39 -12.87
CA GLY A 257 -16.02 16.44 -13.70
C GLY A 257 -15.09 17.13 -14.70
N LYS A 258 -15.50 18.27 -15.26
CA LYS A 258 -14.65 19.09 -16.12
C LYS A 258 -13.42 19.61 -15.38
N ILE A 259 -13.57 20.11 -14.15
CA ILE A 259 -12.42 20.60 -13.39
C ILE A 259 -11.52 19.46 -12.93
N ALA A 260 -12.07 18.32 -12.52
CA ALA A 260 -11.32 17.12 -12.17
C ALA A 260 -10.42 16.67 -13.34
N THR A 261 -10.96 16.81 -14.55
CA THR A 261 -10.29 16.51 -15.80
C THR A 261 -9.20 17.54 -16.11
N LEU A 262 -9.50 18.84 -16.03
CA LEU A 262 -8.62 19.93 -16.51
C LEU A 262 -7.55 20.36 -15.50
N CYS A 263 -7.89 20.50 -14.23
CA CYS A 263 -6.99 20.93 -13.16
C CYS A 263 -6.18 19.74 -12.61
N ASN A 264 -5.50 19.01 -13.49
CA ASN A 264 -4.81 17.77 -13.15
C ASN A 264 -3.61 17.58 -14.10
N ARG A 265 -2.45 17.20 -13.54
CA ARG A 265 -1.20 17.00 -14.28
C ARG A 265 -0.88 15.53 -14.53
N ALA A 266 -1.65 14.61 -13.96
CA ALA A 266 -1.44 13.19 -14.14
C ALA A 266 -1.72 12.77 -15.59
N GLU A 267 -0.87 11.87 -16.11
CA GLU A 267 -1.00 11.32 -17.46
C GLU A 267 -0.84 9.79 -17.46
N PHE A 268 -1.61 9.11 -18.30
CA PHE A 268 -1.40 7.67 -18.52
C PHE A 268 -0.08 7.44 -19.26
N ASN A 269 0.62 6.36 -18.91
CA ASN A 269 1.77 5.94 -19.70
C ASN A 269 1.34 5.46 -21.10
N ALA A 270 2.24 5.60 -22.06
CA ALA A 270 2.03 5.15 -23.43
C ALA A 270 1.80 3.63 -23.50
N ASP A 271 1.06 3.19 -24.54
CA ASP A 271 0.84 1.79 -24.88
C ASP A 271 0.09 0.96 -23.83
N GLN A 272 -0.89 1.56 -23.15
CA GLN A 272 -1.69 0.91 -22.10
C GLN A 272 -3.20 0.85 -22.39
N GLU A 273 -3.60 1.07 -23.65
CA GLU A 273 -5.01 1.13 -24.05
C GLU A 273 -5.74 -0.20 -23.85
N ASP A 274 -5.05 -1.34 -24.03
CA ASP A 274 -5.59 -2.69 -23.84
C ASP A 274 -5.80 -3.07 -22.37
N LEU A 275 -5.21 -2.32 -21.43
CA LEU A 275 -5.36 -2.59 -20.01
C LEU A 275 -6.62 -1.91 -19.44
N PRO A 276 -7.31 -2.55 -18.47
CA PRO A 276 -8.35 -1.89 -17.69
C PRO A 276 -7.82 -0.59 -17.07
N ILE A 277 -8.62 0.48 -17.09
CA ILE A 277 -8.24 1.82 -16.60
C ILE A 277 -7.69 1.76 -15.16
N SER A 278 -8.28 0.91 -14.32
CA SER A 278 -7.88 0.67 -12.94
C SER A 278 -6.41 0.19 -12.82
N LYS A 279 -5.92 -0.57 -13.81
CA LYS A 279 -4.55 -1.15 -13.88
C LYS A 279 -3.56 -0.34 -14.70
N ARG A 280 -4.02 0.67 -15.47
CA ARG A 280 -3.11 1.56 -16.21
C ARG A 280 -2.19 2.30 -15.24
N THR A 281 -0.92 2.39 -15.59
CA THR A 281 0.07 3.16 -14.83
C THR A 281 -0.05 4.63 -15.20
N VAL A 282 0.13 5.49 -14.20
CA VAL A 282 -0.08 6.93 -14.33
C VAL A 282 1.14 7.65 -13.80
N ASN A 283 1.64 8.62 -14.55
CA ASN A 283 2.64 9.56 -14.11
C ASN A 283 1.94 10.72 -13.42
N GLY A 284 2.11 10.84 -12.11
CA GLY A 284 1.47 11.86 -11.27
C GLY A 284 1.43 11.41 -9.82
N ASP A 285 1.06 12.29 -8.89
CA ASP A 285 0.82 11.88 -7.51
C ASP A 285 -0.42 10.99 -7.40
N ALA A 286 -0.54 10.27 -6.29
CA ALA A 286 -1.61 9.29 -6.09
C ALA A 286 -3.02 9.90 -6.18
N SER A 287 -3.20 11.15 -5.71
CA SER A 287 -4.49 11.84 -5.74
C SER A 287 -4.85 12.29 -7.16
N GLU A 288 -3.89 12.85 -7.89
CA GLU A 288 -4.07 13.20 -9.30
C GLU A 288 -4.32 11.98 -10.19
N ALA A 289 -3.64 10.87 -9.90
CA ALA A 289 -3.86 9.61 -10.60
C ALA A 289 -5.24 9.01 -10.31
N ALA A 290 -5.71 9.07 -9.06
CA ALA A 290 -7.06 8.65 -8.69
C ALA A 290 -8.12 9.43 -9.46
N LEU A 291 -7.94 10.75 -9.54
CA LEU A 291 -8.77 11.67 -10.30
C LEU A 291 -8.82 11.38 -11.80
N LEU A 292 -7.65 11.15 -12.40
CA LEU A 292 -7.52 10.85 -13.82
C LEU A 292 -8.26 9.53 -14.14
N LYS A 293 -8.04 8.48 -13.34
CA LYS A 293 -8.70 7.19 -13.53
C LYS A 293 -10.21 7.28 -13.35
N PHE A 294 -10.65 8.03 -12.34
CA PHE A 294 -12.08 8.24 -12.08
C PHE A 294 -12.75 9.00 -13.25
N THR A 295 -12.16 10.11 -13.70
CA THR A 295 -12.72 10.87 -14.83
C THR A 295 -12.66 10.10 -16.15
N GLU A 296 -11.63 9.29 -16.38
CA GLU A 296 -11.55 8.40 -17.54
C GLU A 296 -12.63 7.31 -17.50
N ASN A 297 -12.93 6.73 -16.33
CA ASN A 297 -14.01 5.75 -16.18
C ASN A 297 -15.39 6.36 -16.45
N VAL A 298 -15.66 7.56 -15.93
CA VAL A 298 -17.00 8.17 -15.98
C VAL A 298 -17.25 8.94 -17.26
N LEU A 299 -16.28 9.75 -17.72
CA LEU A 299 -16.43 10.64 -18.87
C LEU A 299 -15.82 10.05 -20.15
N GLY A 300 -14.84 9.15 -20.02
CA GLY A 300 -14.01 8.64 -21.12
C GLY A 300 -13.05 9.69 -21.70
N LYS A 301 -12.04 9.28 -22.47
CA LYS A 301 -11.27 10.16 -23.38
C LYS A 301 -10.82 11.47 -22.73
N VAL A 302 -10.28 11.41 -21.52
CA VAL A 302 -9.87 12.60 -20.73
C VAL A 302 -8.81 13.40 -21.49
N MET A 303 -7.89 12.72 -22.17
CA MET A 303 -6.84 13.38 -22.95
C MET A 303 -7.41 14.20 -24.11
N GLU A 304 -8.41 13.69 -24.85
CA GLU A 304 -9.09 14.44 -25.91
C GLU A 304 -9.82 15.67 -25.35
N ARG A 305 -10.47 15.53 -24.19
CA ARG A 305 -11.14 16.64 -23.49
C ARG A 305 -10.16 17.72 -23.04
N ARG A 306 -8.96 17.35 -22.56
CA ARG A 306 -7.89 18.29 -22.22
C ARG A 306 -7.36 19.00 -23.46
N GLN A 307 -7.16 18.30 -24.58
CA GLN A 307 -6.70 18.91 -25.83
C GLN A 307 -7.69 19.95 -26.36
N LYS A 308 -9.00 19.68 -26.26
CA LYS A 308 -10.07 20.62 -26.63
C LYS A 308 -10.14 21.87 -25.74
N ASN A 309 -9.66 21.78 -24.50
CA ASN A 309 -9.64 22.89 -23.54
C ASN A 309 -8.17 23.28 -23.27
N GLU A 310 -7.53 23.90 -24.26
CA GLU A 310 -6.10 24.25 -24.24
C GLU A 310 -5.74 25.02 -22.96
N LYS A 311 -4.79 24.47 -22.18
CA LYS A 311 -4.27 25.08 -20.96
C LYS A 311 -3.32 26.22 -21.32
N VAL A 312 -3.66 27.46 -20.94
CA VAL A 312 -2.86 28.66 -21.22
C VAL A 312 -2.00 29.12 -20.05
N PHE A 313 -2.37 28.74 -18.83
CA PHE A 313 -1.66 29.12 -17.62
C PHE A 313 -1.85 28.07 -16.53
N GLU A 314 -0.85 27.90 -15.67
CA GLU A 314 -0.88 26.97 -14.54
C GLU A 314 -0.08 27.52 -13.36
N ILE A 315 -0.65 27.38 -12.16
CA ILE A 315 0.07 27.45 -10.89
C ILE A 315 0.04 26.04 -10.30
N PRO A 316 1.17 25.31 -10.29
CA PRO A 316 1.22 23.96 -9.74
C PRO A 316 0.98 23.98 -8.23
N PHE A 317 0.59 22.82 -7.67
CA PHE A 317 0.40 22.69 -6.24
C PHE A 317 1.70 22.98 -5.48
N ASN A 318 1.60 23.79 -4.43
CA ASN A 318 2.68 24.06 -3.47
C ASN A 318 2.12 23.93 -2.06
N SER A 319 2.86 23.29 -1.14
CA SER A 319 2.49 23.13 0.28
C SER A 319 2.25 24.44 1.02
N SER A 320 2.86 25.54 0.56
CA SER A 320 2.63 26.89 1.11
C SER A 320 1.26 27.44 0.73
N ASN A 321 0.88 27.27 -0.54
CA ASN A 321 -0.38 27.79 -1.08
C ASN A 321 -1.56 26.84 -0.79
N LYS A 322 -1.30 25.53 -0.74
CA LYS A 322 -2.26 24.43 -0.60
C LYS A 322 -3.36 24.38 -1.67
N TYR A 323 -3.10 24.95 -2.85
CA TYR A 323 -3.99 24.87 -4.02
C TYR A 323 -3.19 24.81 -5.32
N GLN A 324 -3.85 24.37 -6.39
CA GLN A 324 -3.41 24.36 -7.78
C GLN A 324 -4.44 25.09 -8.63
N VAL A 325 -4.00 25.86 -9.63
CA VAL A 325 -4.86 26.60 -10.56
C VAL A 325 -4.43 26.33 -11.98
N SER A 326 -5.37 26.21 -12.91
CA SER A 326 -5.09 26.29 -14.33
C SER A 326 -6.15 27.12 -15.07
N ILE A 327 -5.75 27.75 -16.16
CA ILE A 327 -6.64 28.55 -17.01
C ILE A 327 -6.69 27.90 -18.39
N HIS A 328 -7.89 27.72 -18.92
CA HIS A 328 -8.13 27.02 -20.18
C HIS A 328 -8.93 27.87 -21.17
N LYS A 329 -8.69 27.71 -22.47
CA LYS A 329 -9.56 28.29 -23.51
C LYS A 329 -10.83 27.45 -23.66
N LEU A 330 -12.00 28.11 -23.73
CA LEU A 330 -13.28 27.44 -23.99
C LEU A 330 -13.51 27.23 -25.50
N GLU A 331 -13.93 26.02 -25.89
CA GLU A 331 -14.13 25.55 -27.28
C GLU A 331 -15.17 26.41 -28.06
N ASP A 332 -16.19 26.96 -27.38
CA ASP A 332 -17.40 27.50 -28.03
C ASP A 332 -17.75 28.98 -27.73
N SER A 333 -16.79 29.79 -27.26
CA SER A 333 -17.11 31.20 -26.95
C SER A 333 -16.69 32.15 -28.08
N PRO A 334 -17.62 32.92 -28.68
CA PRO A 334 -17.31 33.90 -29.75
C PRO A 334 -16.47 35.09 -29.27
N LYS A 335 -16.30 35.24 -27.95
CA LYS A 335 -15.27 36.07 -27.31
C LYS A 335 -14.26 35.10 -26.70
N HIS A 336 -12.96 35.39 -26.76
CA HIS A 336 -11.90 34.61 -26.12
C HIS A 336 -12.14 34.45 -24.60
N SER A 337 -13.02 33.52 -24.23
CA SER A 337 -13.43 33.29 -22.84
C SER A 337 -12.50 32.25 -22.26
N TYR A 338 -11.85 32.64 -21.18
CA TYR A 338 -10.96 31.80 -20.41
C TYR A 338 -11.72 31.21 -19.22
N LEU A 339 -11.50 29.92 -18.94
CA LEU A 339 -12.03 29.23 -17.78
C LEU A 339 -10.90 29.00 -16.77
N PRO A 340 -10.85 29.77 -15.66
CA PRO A 340 -10.02 29.42 -14.52
C PRO A 340 -10.64 28.24 -13.77
N VAL A 341 -9.81 27.26 -13.41
CA VAL A 341 -10.18 26.12 -12.58
C VAL A 341 -9.17 25.94 -11.45
N MET A 342 -9.63 25.56 -10.27
CA MET A 342 -8.80 25.42 -9.07
C MET A 342 -9.17 24.15 -8.30
N LYS A 343 -8.19 23.53 -7.65
CA LYS A 343 -8.37 22.50 -6.62
C LYS A 343 -7.39 22.68 -5.48
N GLY A 344 -7.73 22.24 -4.28
CA GLY A 344 -6.85 22.41 -3.11
C GLY A 344 -7.47 21.89 -1.82
N ALA A 345 -6.86 22.26 -0.69
CA ALA A 345 -7.41 21.94 0.63
C ALA A 345 -8.79 22.59 0.81
N PRO A 346 -9.83 21.86 1.28
CA PRO A 346 -11.21 22.34 1.31
C PRO A 346 -11.37 23.73 1.95
N GLU A 347 -10.73 23.95 3.10
CA GLU A 347 -10.79 25.22 3.84
C GLU A 347 -10.19 26.38 3.03
N ARG A 348 -9.12 26.13 2.28
CA ARG A 348 -8.44 27.14 1.46
C ARG A 348 -9.22 27.52 0.21
N ILE A 349 -10.03 26.59 -0.27
CA ILE A 349 -10.85 26.76 -1.45
C ILE A 349 -12.14 27.50 -1.06
N LEU A 350 -12.79 27.11 0.03
CA LEU A 350 -13.97 27.78 0.59
C LEU A 350 -13.70 29.27 0.89
N ASP A 351 -12.56 29.59 1.52
CA ASP A 351 -12.13 30.96 1.82
C ASP A 351 -12.02 31.87 0.58
N ARG A 352 -11.88 31.29 -0.61
CA ARG A 352 -11.69 32.01 -1.88
C ARG A 352 -12.96 32.06 -2.73
N CYS A 353 -14.07 31.58 -2.19
CA CYS A 353 -15.33 31.48 -2.89
C CYS A 353 -16.42 32.33 -2.22
N SER A 354 -17.35 32.82 -3.04
CA SER A 354 -18.52 33.62 -2.67
C SER A 354 -19.85 33.14 -3.28
N THR A 355 -19.87 32.10 -4.14
CA THR A 355 -21.06 31.55 -4.81
C THR A 355 -20.95 30.04 -5.09
N ILE A 356 -21.99 29.27 -4.80
CA ILE A 356 -22.13 27.82 -5.02
C ILE A 356 -23.02 27.49 -6.22
N MET A 357 -22.74 26.41 -6.95
CA MET A 357 -23.73 25.89 -7.90
C MET A 357 -24.49 24.72 -7.30
N ILE A 358 -25.80 24.82 -7.40
CA ILE A 358 -26.75 23.79 -6.99
C ILE A 358 -27.69 23.59 -8.19
N GLU A 359 -27.77 22.35 -8.67
CA GLU A 359 -28.58 21.94 -9.82
C GLU A 359 -28.33 22.80 -11.07
N GLY A 360 -27.08 23.23 -11.29
CA GLY A 360 -26.70 24.07 -12.44
C GLY A 360 -26.92 25.58 -12.27
N GLN A 361 -27.47 26.06 -11.15
CA GLN A 361 -27.67 27.48 -10.87
C GLN A 361 -26.72 27.99 -9.79
N GLU A 362 -26.26 29.24 -9.93
CA GLU A 362 -25.35 29.89 -8.97
C GLU A 362 -26.12 30.59 -7.85
N TYR A 363 -25.74 30.32 -6.61
CA TYR A 363 -26.28 30.89 -5.37
C TYR A 363 -25.15 31.53 -4.57
N PRO A 364 -25.38 32.59 -3.78
CA PRO A 364 -24.37 33.15 -2.89
C PRO A 364 -23.93 32.14 -1.82
N LEU A 365 -22.65 32.21 -1.42
CA LEU A 365 -22.12 31.46 -0.29
C LEU A 365 -22.54 32.13 1.01
N ASP A 366 -23.62 31.66 1.63
CA ASP A 366 -24.02 32.09 2.96
C ASP A 366 -23.32 31.28 4.07
N GLU A 367 -23.38 31.77 5.31
CA GLU A 367 -22.74 31.11 6.45
C GLU A 367 -23.36 29.72 6.73
N GLU A 368 -24.65 29.52 6.45
CA GLU A 368 -25.33 28.23 6.62
C GLU A 368 -24.75 27.15 5.69
N MET A 369 -24.47 27.50 4.42
CA MET A 369 -23.82 26.58 3.49
C MET A 369 -22.35 26.33 3.84
N LYS A 370 -21.64 27.30 4.42
CA LYS A 370 -20.28 27.07 4.96
C LYS A 370 -20.32 26.09 6.12
N GLU A 371 -21.21 26.29 7.09
CA GLU A 371 -21.37 25.38 8.23
C GLU A 371 -21.77 23.97 7.78
N LEU A 372 -22.63 23.86 6.78
CA LEU A 372 -23.01 22.57 6.22
C LEU A 372 -21.84 21.88 5.53
N SER A 373 -21.03 22.64 4.79
CA SER A 373 -19.79 22.12 4.21
C SER A 373 -18.82 21.66 5.31
N ASP A 374 -18.65 22.45 6.37
CA ASP A 374 -17.84 22.11 7.53
C ASP A 374 -18.40 20.90 8.29
N SER A 375 -19.71 20.65 8.27
CA SER A 375 -20.29 19.44 8.87
C SER A 375 -19.95 18.17 8.06
N VAL A 376 -19.82 18.30 6.74
CA VAL A 376 -19.40 17.21 5.84
C VAL A 376 -17.90 16.94 5.99
N TYR A 377 -17.10 17.99 6.24
CA TYR A 377 -15.64 17.94 6.38
C TYR A 377 -15.14 17.82 7.82
N GLY A 378 -16.01 18.05 8.80
CA GLY A 378 -15.66 18.25 10.20
C GLY A 378 -15.22 16.97 10.89
N PRO A 379 -14.58 17.10 12.07
CA PRO A 379 -14.01 15.97 12.82
C PRO A 379 -15.11 15.16 13.53
N GLY A 380 -15.98 14.51 12.76
CA GLY A 380 -16.80 13.39 13.22
C GLY A 380 -15.96 12.10 13.20
N GLU A 381 -16.05 11.33 14.28
CA GLU A 381 -15.28 10.17 14.78
C GLU A 381 -14.74 9.07 13.82
N SER A 382 -14.72 9.22 12.49
CA SER A 382 -14.19 8.19 11.58
C SER A 382 -13.29 8.67 10.41
N ARG A 383 -13.07 9.98 10.22
CA ARG A 383 -12.36 10.50 9.03
C ARG A 383 -11.01 11.14 9.31
N LYS A 384 -10.11 10.45 10.02
CA LYS A 384 -8.74 10.93 10.28
C LYS A 384 -7.65 10.47 9.31
N GLU A 385 -7.97 9.65 8.32
CA GLU A 385 -6.95 9.13 7.39
C GLU A 385 -7.30 9.52 5.94
N SER A 386 -6.46 10.37 5.34
CA SER A 386 -6.39 10.61 3.88
C SER A 386 -7.68 11.09 3.19
N THR A 387 -8.53 11.87 3.87
CA THR A 387 -9.64 12.58 3.20
C THR A 387 -9.11 13.82 2.49
N TRP A 388 -8.37 13.65 1.38
CA TRP A 388 -8.30 14.68 0.36
C TRP A 388 -9.63 14.69 -0.34
N CYS A 389 -10.53 15.57 0.10
CA CYS A 389 -11.74 15.78 -0.66
C CYS A 389 -11.33 16.34 -2.02
N LEU A 390 -11.85 15.71 -3.06
CA LEU A 390 -12.28 16.42 -4.25
C LEU A 390 -13.40 17.40 -3.89
N SER A 391 -13.08 18.38 -3.05
CA SER A 391 -13.74 19.67 -3.10
C SER A 391 -13.11 20.37 -4.29
N ILE A 392 -13.55 19.94 -5.47
CA ILE A 392 -13.48 20.80 -6.63
C ILE A 392 -14.55 21.85 -6.40
N HIS A 393 -14.17 22.99 -5.83
CA HIS A 393 -14.89 24.20 -6.15
C HIS A 393 -14.37 24.72 -7.48
N ALA A 394 -15.08 24.37 -8.53
CA ALA A 394 -16.32 25.09 -8.80
C ALA A 394 -17.35 23.99 -9.10
N SER A 395 -18.24 23.59 -8.21
CA SER A 395 -19.20 24.36 -7.42
C SER A 395 -18.81 24.56 -5.95
N PHE A 396 -18.03 25.57 -5.58
CA PHE A 396 -18.38 26.98 -5.72
C PHE A 396 -18.18 27.57 -7.10
N PHE A 397 -19.26 27.71 -7.87
CA PHE A 397 -19.19 28.43 -9.13
C PHE A 397 -19.17 29.90 -8.83
N LEU A 398 -17.96 30.44 -8.59
CA LEU A 398 -17.68 31.82 -8.93
C LEU A 398 -17.31 31.92 -10.39
N TRP A 399 -18.17 32.59 -11.12
CA TRP A 399 -17.68 33.58 -12.06
C TRP A 399 -17.02 34.74 -11.28
N VAL A 400 -15.69 34.85 -11.34
CA VAL A 400 -15.06 36.17 -11.15
C VAL A 400 -14.98 36.82 -12.53
N TRP A 401 -15.92 37.74 -12.79
CA TRP A 401 -15.65 38.84 -13.71
C TRP A 401 -14.69 39.76 -12.97
N LEU A 402 -13.40 39.75 -13.31
CA LEU A 402 -12.47 40.79 -12.89
C LEU A 402 -12.79 42.02 -13.76
N PRO A 403 -13.39 43.11 -13.24
CA PRO A 403 -13.23 44.37 -13.91
C PRO A 403 -11.75 44.74 -13.82
N PHE A 404 -11.22 45.34 -14.89
CA PHE A 404 -9.93 46.02 -14.86
C PHE A 404 -9.81 46.97 -13.67
#